data_AF-M2BW36-F1
#
_entry.id   AF-M2BW36-F1
#
_cell.length_a   1.000
_cell.length_b   1.000
_cell.length_c   1.000
_cell.angle_alpha   90.00
_cell.angle_beta   90.00
_cell.angle_gamma   90.00
#
_symmetry.space_group_name_H-M   'P 1'
#
loop_
_entity.id
_entity.type
_entity.pdbx_description
1 polymer ?
#
loop_
_entity_poly.entity_id
_entity_poly.type
_entity_poly.pdbx_seq_one_letter_code
_entity_poly.pdbx_strand_id
1 'polypeptide(L)'
;MDFETYTDGAIKKMNSLGYKPTYFMQMRNDYGTVQAIKRLIHNPRPQGGFLKLHELGHPELTMESIVLEEQWSDLFTEEDRKAARNKLRK
;
A
#
# COMPACT_ATOMS: atom_id res chain seq x y z
N MET A 1 17.07 -0.44 5.63
CA MET A 1 15.92 -1.30 5.98
C MET A 1 15.40 -1.87 4.68
N ASP A 2 15.04 -3.15 4.65
CA ASP A 2 14.48 -3.77 3.43
C ASP A 2 12.97 -3.47 3.30
N PHE A 3 12.45 -3.48 2.07
CA PHE A 3 11.06 -3.15 1.75
C PHE A 3 10.06 -4.08 2.44
N GLU A 4 10.38 -5.38 2.55
CA GLU A 4 9.54 -6.35 3.26
C GLU A 4 9.40 -5.96 4.74
N THR A 5 10.53 -5.65 5.39
CA THR A 5 10.57 -5.26 6.80
C THR A 5 9.81 -3.96 7.05
N TYR A 6 9.93 -2.99 6.14
CA TYR A 6 9.18 -1.74 6.21
C TYR A 6 7.67 -2.00 6.12
N THR A 7 7.27 -2.84 5.16
CA THR A 7 5.86 -3.18 4.94
C THR A 7 5.27 -3.95 6.12
N ASP A 8 6.01 -4.87 6.73
CA ASP A 8 5.61 -5.54 7.98
C ASP A 8 5.41 -4.54 9.13
N GLY A 9 6.28 -3.53 9.23
CA GLY A 9 6.13 -2.43 10.18
C GLY A 9 4.83 -1.64 9.94
N ALA A 10 4.53 -1.30 8.68
CA ALA A 10 3.30 -0.63 8.30
C ALA A 10 2.07 -1.48 8.68
N ILE A 11 2.05 -2.77 8.33
CA ILE A 11 0.95 -3.69 8.67
C ILE A 11 0.76 -3.77 10.19
N LYS A 12 1.84 -3.88 10.97
CA LYS A 12 1.74 -3.87 12.45
C LYS A 12 1.11 -2.59 12.97
N LYS A 13 1.50 -1.44 12.42
CA LYS A 13 0.92 -0.14 12.80
C LYS A 13 -0.57 -0.06 12.44
N MET A 14 -0.97 -0.53 11.26
CA MET A 14 -2.39 -0.63 10.88
C MET A 14 -3.18 -1.48 11.86
N ASN A 15 -2.65 -2.65 12.26
CA ASN A 15 -3.29 -3.54 13.22
C ASN A 15 -3.49 -2.84 14.58
N SER A 16 -2.49 -2.10 15.06
CA SER A 16 -2.60 -1.31 16.31
C SER A 16 -3.64 -0.19 16.23
N LEU A 17 -3.95 0.30 15.02
CA LEU A 17 -5.01 1.27 14.75
C LEU A 17 -6.39 0.62 14.55
N GLY A 18 -6.50 -0.71 14.73
CA GLY A 18 -7.75 -1.45 14.55
C GLY A 18 -8.11 -1.76 13.10
N TYR A 19 -7.21 -1.52 12.14
CA TYR A 19 -7.40 -1.87 10.73
C TYR A 19 -6.55 -3.08 10.34
N LYS A 20 -7.20 -4.17 9.91
CA LYS A 20 -6.53 -5.39 9.47
C LYS A 20 -6.62 -5.55 7.95
N PRO A 21 -5.53 -5.35 7.19
CA PRO A 21 -5.56 -5.42 5.73
C PRO A 21 -5.52 -6.88 5.23
N THR A 22 -6.52 -7.69 5.57
CA THR A 22 -6.55 -9.14 5.28
C THR A 22 -6.42 -9.46 3.80
N TYR A 23 -7.10 -8.71 2.94
CA TYR A 23 -7.00 -8.86 1.49
C TYR A 23 -5.57 -8.63 0.97
N PHE A 24 -4.89 -7.60 1.47
CA PHE A 24 -3.49 -7.35 1.10
C PHE A 24 -2.56 -8.45 1.62
N MET A 25 -2.77 -8.93 2.84
CA MET A 25 -1.96 -10.03 3.40
C MET A 25 -2.12 -11.31 2.56
N GLN A 26 -3.33 -11.60 2.08
CA GLN A 26 -3.56 -12.72 1.16
C GLN A 26 -2.82 -12.52 -0.16
N MET A 27 -2.95 -11.34 -0.78
CA MET A 27 -2.21 -11.04 -2.02
C MET A 27 -0.69 -11.12 -1.84
N ARG A 28 -0.17 -10.68 -0.69
CA ARG A 28 1.26 -10.78 -0.36
C ARG A 28 1.70 -12.24 -0.28
N ASN A 29 0.88 -13.12 0.30
CA ASN A 29 1.16 -14.55 0.35
C ASN A 29 1.17 -15.19 -1.04
N ASP A 30 0.25 -14.79 -1.92
CA ASP A 30 0.11 -15.39 -3.26
C ASP A 30 1.14 -14.86 -4.28
N TYR A 31 1.53 -13.59 -4.19
CA TYR A 31 2.32 -12.91 -5.24
C TYR A 31 3.61 -12.24 -4.74
N GLY A 32 3.82 -12.14 -3.43
CA GLY A 32 4.86 -11.30 -2.83
C GLY A 32 4.46 -9.83 -2.73
N THR A 33 5.14 -9.07 -1.86
CA THR A 33 4.72 -7.71 -1.47
C THR A 33 4.69 -6.73 -2.62
N VAL A 34 5.78 -6.63 -3.39
CA VAL A 34 5.89 -5.68 -4.51
C VAL A 34 4.79 -5.95 -5.54
N GLN A 35 4.59 -7.20 -5.95
CA GLN A 35 3.57 -7.56 -6.93
C GLN A 35 2.15 -7.39 -6.38
N ALA A 36 1.92 -7.67 -5.09
CA ALA A 36 0.64 -7.39 -4.45
C ALA A 36 0.29 -5.90 -4.49
N ILE A 37 1.25 -5.03 -4.16
CA ILE A 37 1.08 -3.58 -4.19
C ILE A 37 0.82 -3.10 -5.64
N LYS A 38 1.60 -3.56 -6.62
CA LYS A 38 1.37 -3.23 -8.04
C LYS A 38 -0.04 -3.60 -8.48
N ARG A 39 -0.52 -4.78 -8.10
CA ARG A 39 -1.90 -5.19 -8.37
C ARG A 39 -2.92 -4.28 -7.69
N LEU A 40 -2.68 -3.78 -6.47
CA LEU A 40 -3.58 -2.86 -5.78
C LEU A 40 -3.68 -1.49 -6.48
N ILE A 41 -2.54 -0.90 -6.84
CA ILE A 41 -2.48 0.44 -7.43
C ILE A 41 -3.01 0.47 -8.88
N HIS A 42 -2.89 -0.65 -9.61
CA HIS A 42 -3.46 -0.78 -10.95
C HIS A 42 -4.91 -1.27 -10.96
N ASN A 43 -5.44 -1.75 -9.83
CA ASN A 43 -6.82 -2.21 -9.77
C ASN A 43 -7.78 -1.00 -9.86
N PRO A 44 -8.69 -0.95 -10.85
CA PRO A 44 -9.65 0.14 -10.99
C PRO A 44 -10.71 0.14 -9.88
N ARG A 45 -10.92 -0.99 -9.17
CA ARG A 45 -11.84 -1.03 -8.05
C ARG A 45 -11.27 -0.27 -6.84
N PRO A 46 -12.07 0.60 -6.20
CA PRO A 46 -11.67 1.20 -4.94
C PRO A 46 -11.50 0.09 -3.91
N GLN A 47 -10.34 0.06 -3.27
CA GLN A 47 -10.06 -0.87 -2.20
C GLN A 47 -10.45 -0.19 -0.90
N GLY A 48 -11.40 -0.78 -0.16
CA GLY A 48 -11.94 -0.17 1.08
C GLY A 48 -10.87 0.16 2.13
N GLY A 49 -9.71 -0.48 2.04
CA GLY A 49 -8.55 -0.21 2.90
C GLY A 49 -7.99 1.20 2.81
N PHE A 50 -8.05 1.81 1.62
CA PHE A 50 -7.62 3.20 1.42
C PHE A 50 -8.48 4.16 2.23
N LEU A 51 -9.80 4.05 2.07
CA LEU A 51 -10.77 4.88 2.78
C LEU A 51 -10.63 4.71 4.30
N LYS A 52 -10.47 3.47 4.76
CA LYS A 52 -10.39 3.19 6.19
C LYS A 52 -9.17 3.83 6.87
N LEU A 53 -8.01 3.81 6.21
CA LEU A 53 -6.80 4.45 6.74
C LEU A 53 -6.89 5.98 6.70
N HIS A 54 -7.54 6.53 5.68
CA HIS A 54 -7.87 7.96 5.63
C HIS A 54 -8.80 8.38 6.77
N GLU A 55 -9.86 7.61 7.05
CA GLU A 55 -10.77 7.86 8.19
C GLU A 55 -10.05 7.79 9.54
N LEU A 56 -9.02 6.94 9.65
CA LEU A 56 -8.19 6.82 10.83
C LEU A 56 -7.11 7.90 10.95
N GLY A 57 -7.00 8.82 9.97
CA GLY A 57 -6.00 9.89 9.97
C GLY A 57 -4.58 9.43 9.64
N HIS A 58 -4.43 8.24 9.04
CA HIS A 58 -3.14 7.63 8.69
C HIS A 58 -3.00 7.30 7.19
N PRO A 59 -3.23 8.28 6.29
CA PRO A 59 -3.11 8.05 4.84
C PRO A 59 -1.67 7.71 4.42
N GLU A 60 -0.66 8.07 5.22
CA GLU A 60 0.74 7.72 4.98
C GLU A 60 1.00 6.20 5.04
N LEU A 61 0.15 5.44 5.75
CA LEU A 61 0.27 3.99 5.87
C LEU A 61 -0.32 3.24 4.67
N THR A 62 -0.99 3.92 3.75
CA THR A 62 -1.57 3.27 2.56
C THR A 62 -0.47 2.75 1.62
N MET A 63 -0.77 1.70 0.88
CA MET A 63 0.19 1.14 -0.08
C MET A 63 0.49 2.15 -1.20
N GLU A 64 -0.50 2.93 -1.59
CA GLU A 64 -0.36 4.05 -2.51
C GLU A 64 0.66 5.09 -2.02
N SER A 65 0.61 5.48 -0.74
CA SER A 65 1.58 6.41 -0.15
C SER A 65 2.98 5.81 -0.11
N ILE A 66 3.10 4.54 0.31
CA ILE A 66 4.40 3.85 0.41
C ILE A 66 5.10 3.76 -0.96
N VAL A 67 4.36 3.49 -2.04
CA VAL A 67 4.89 3.46 -3.41
C VAL A 67 5.51 4.79 -3.85
N LEU A 68 5.05 5.92 -3.29
CA LEU A 68 5.53 7.25 -3.64
C LEU A 68 6.76 7.69 -2.85
N GLU A 69 7.15 6.94 -1.83
CA GLU A 69 8.37 7.25 -1.09
C GLU A 69 9.60 7.11 -2.00
N GLU A 70 10.55 8.03 -1.85
CA GLU A 70 11.74 8.10 -2.72
C GLU A 70 12.66 6.89 -2.53
N GLN A 71 12.76 6.40 -1.29
CA GLN A 71 13.55 5.21 -0.92
C GLN A 71 13.12 3.92 -1.64
N TRP A 72 11.91 3.86 -2.19
CA TRP A 72 11.37 2.70 -2.90
C TRP A 72 11.20 2.96 -4.40
N SER A 73 11.70 4.08 -4.91
CA SER A 73 11.53 4.46 -6.32
C SER A 73 12.08 3.42 -7.30
N ASP A 74 13.17 2.72 -6.95
CA ASP A 74 13.74 1.66 -7.78
C ASP A 74 12.86 0.39 -7.90
N LEU A 75 11.92 0.19 -6.98
CA LEU A 75 11.04 -1.00 -6.97
C LEU A 75 9.78 -0.82 -7.85
N PHE A 76 9.42 0.42 -8.16
CA PHE A 76 8.17 0.80 -8.80
C PHE A 76 8.44 1.65 -10.04
N THR A 77 7.78 1.31 -11.15
CA THR A 77 7.94 2.12 -12.37
C THR A 77 7.30 3.50 -12.21
N GLU A 78 7.60 4.41 -13.12
CA GLU A 78 6.90 5.70 -13.16
C GLU A 78 5.39 5.52 -13.36
N GLU A 79 4.96 4.48 -14.09
CA GLU A 79 3.55 4.14 -14.26
C GLU A 79 2.91 3.68 -12.95
N ASP A 80 3.59 2.81 -12.19
CA ASP A 80 3.17 2.39 -10.85
C ASP A 80 2.98 3.62 -9.94
N ARG A 81 3.97 4.50 -9.89
CA ARG A 81 3.94 5.73 -9.07
C ARG A 81 2.85 6.69 -9.55
N LYS A 82 2.61 6.81 -10.86
CA LYS A 82 1.51 7.63 -11.41
C LYS A 82 0.13 7.07 -11.01
N ALA A 83 -0.05 5.75 -11.07
CA ALA A 83 -1.28 5.08 -10.65
C ALA A 83 -1.55 5.32 -9.15
N ALA A 84 -0.52 5.19 -8.31
CA ALA A 84 -0.60 5.48 -6.88
C ALA A 84 -1.01 6.94 -6.60
N ARG A 85 -0.35 7.93 -7.23
CA ARG A 85 -0.73 9.36 -7.09
C ARG A 85 -2.18 9.60 -7.49
N ASN A 86 -2.65 8.97 -8.56
CA ASN A 86 -4.02 9.15 -9.04
C ASN A 86 -5.04 8.59 -8.04
N LYS A 87 -4.72 7.51 -7.32
CA LYS A 87 -5.59 6.97 -6.27
C LYS A 87 -5.62 7.85 -5.02
N LEU A 88 -4.49 8.44 -4.60
CA LEU A 88 -4.45 9.36 -3.45
C LEU A 88 -5.25 10.66 -3.66
N ARG A 89 -5.48 11.05 -4.93
CA ARG A 89 -6.20 12.28 -5.29
C ARG A 89 -7.71 12.08 -5.43
N LYS A 90 -8.21 10.85 -5.30
CA LYS A 90 -9.63 10.49 -5.42
C LYS A 90 -10.25 10.33 -4.04
#